data_AF-A0A973LHL1-F1
#
_entry.id   AF-A0A973LHL1-F1
#
_cell.length_a   1.000
_cell.length_b   1.000
_cell.length_c   1.000
_cell.angle_alpha   90.00
_cell.angle_beta   90.00
_cell.angle_gamma   90.00
#
_symmetry.space_group_name_H-M   'P 1'
#
loop_
_entity.id
_entity.type
_entity.pdbx_description
1 polymer ?
#
loop_
_entity_poly.entity_id
_entity_poly.type
_entity_poly.pdbx_seq_one_letter_code
_entity_poly.pdbx_strand_id
1 'polypeptide(L)'
;MSTVTRLRAAALPALSVVLVSGVLAVQLANGGGHFVPLRPANSCVIRSADSVATGIDGLTEELVVTGLNAAACQLGVSREAFALQLTQPGPRTDAQINALRAGLLIAVDTLKADGKLPKASKLAREVIDLSNLSGFRKAALRAVPDALIDKTLTTDDVLRHTINDLDLRALLGNLGNRHDLNAQVNAAVMKAVLESLGNDLHCC
;
A
#
# COMPACT_ATOMS: atom_id res chain seq x y z
N MET A 1 55.42 -31.21 -21.47
CA MET A 1 53.96 -30.92 -21.44
C MET A 1 53.47 -30.75 -22.86
N SER A 2 52.78 -31.75 -23.41
CA SER A 2 52.40 -31.81 -24.82
C SER A 2 51.50 -30.64 -25.24
N THR A 3 51.73 -30.16 -26.46
CA THR A 3 51.01 -29.10 -27.18
C THR A 3 49.48 -29.28 -27.13
N VAL A 4 49.01 -30.53 -27.07
CA VAL A 4 47.59 -30.92 -26.95
C VAL A 4 46.97 -30.44 -25.62
N THR A 5 47.71 -30.43 -24.52
CA THR A 5 47.22 -29.97 -23.21
C THR A 5 47.05 -28.44 -23.19
N ARG A 6 47.94 -27.69 -23.88
CA ARG A 6 47.81 -26.23 -24.04
C ARG A 6 46.63 -25.84 -24.93
N LEU A 7 46.38 -26.60 -26.00
CA LEU A 7 45.22 -26.40 -26.88
C LEU A 7 43.89 -26.64 -26.15
N ARG A 8 43.79 -27.69 -25.32
CA ARG A 8 42.60 -27.92 -24.49
C ARG A 8 42.41 -26.87 -23.40
N ALA A 9 43.51 -26.40 -22.79
CA ALA A 9 43.47 -25.35 -21.78
C ALA A 9 43.02 -23.98 -22.34
N ALA A 10 43.29 -23.70 -23.63
CA ALA A 10 42.85 -22.47 -24.30
C ALA A 10 41.46 -22.58 -24.96
N ALA A 11 41.02 -23.78 -25.33
CA ALA A 11 39.73 -24.00 -25.99
C ALA A 11 38.53 -23.67 -25.10
N LEU A 12 38.58 -24.05 -23.83
CA LEU A 12 37.52 -23.76 -22.85
C LEU A 12 37.30 -22.24 -22.62
N PRO A 13 38.33 -21.43 -22.32
CA PRO A 13 38.15 -19.99 -22.17
C PRO A 13 37.73 -19.32 -23.48
N ALA A 14 38.27 -19.75 -24.63
CA ALA A 14 37.83 -19.22 -25.92
C ALA A 14 36.35 -19.51 -26.20
N LEU A 15 35.87 -20.73 -25.92
CA LEU A 15 34.46 -21.08 -26.05
C LEU A 15 33.57 -20.23 -25.12
N SER A 16 34.03 -19.97 -23.89
CA SER A 16 33.28 -19.15 -22.94
C SER A 16 33.15 -17.69 -23.42
N VAL A 17 34.21 -17.12 -23.99
CA VAL A 17 34.18 -15.76 -24.56
C VAL A 17 33.17 -15.71 -25.70
N VAL A 18 33.22 -16.67 -26.63
CA VAL A 18 32.27 -16.73 -27.76
C VAL A 18 30.82 -16.82 -27.28
N LEU A 19 30.53 -17.66 -26.28
CA LEU A 19 29.18 -17.80 -25.72
C LEU A 19 28.70 -16.49 -25.05
N VAL A 20 29.55 -15.85 -24.24
CA VAL A 20 29.21 -14.58 -23.58
C VAL A 20 29.02 -13.46 -24.60
N SER A 21 29.89 -13.36 -25.61
CA SER A 21 29.75 -12.39 -26.70
C SER A 21 28.46 -12.60 -27.48
N GLY A 22 28.06 -13.85 -27.72
CA GLY A 22 26.79 -14.18 -28.36
C GLY A 22 25.58 -13.68 -27.56
N VAL A 23 25.56 -13.93 -26.24
CA VAL A 23 24.49 -13.46 -25.35
C VAL A 23 24.45 -11.92 -25.30
N LEU A 24 25.61 -11.27 -25.19
CA LEU A 24 25.70 -9.81 -25.17
C LEU A 24 25.22 -9.19 -26.49
N ALA A 25 25.58 -9.78 -27.63
CA ALA A 25 25.11 -9.31 -28.94
C ALA A 25 23.58 -9.42 -29.07
N VAL A 26 22.98 -10.51 -28.59
CA VAL A 26 21.51 -10.68 -28.55
C VAL A 26 20.87 -9.63 -27.63
N GLN A 27 21.43 -9.38 -26.45
CA GLN A 27 20.90 -8.35 -25.54
C GLN A 27 21.00 -6.94 -26.14
N LEU A 28 22.12 -6.60 -26.78
CA LEU A 28 22.30 -5.31 -27.45
C LEU A 28 21.34 -5.16 -28.64
N ALA A 29 21.16 -6.21 -29.45
CA ALA A 29 20.25 -6.21 -30.59
C ALA A 29 18.77 -6.09 -30.18
N ASN A 30 18.40 -6.61 -29.01
CA ASN A 30 17.05 -6.50 -28.45
C ASN A 30 16.86 -5.27 -27.53
N GLY A 31 17.73 -4.26 -27.65
CA GLY A 31 17.55 -2.97 -26.99
C GLY A 31 18.14 -2.86 -25.58
N GLY A 32 18.87 -3.86 -25.10
CA GLY A 32 19.56 -3.83 -23.80
C GLY A 32 20.65 -2.74 -23.69
N GLY A 33 21.16 -2.25 -24.82
CA GLY A 33 22.12 -1.14 -24.87
C GLY A 33 21.49 0.26 -24.81
N HIS A 34 20.17 0.36 -24.96
CA HIS A 34 19.43 1.63 -24.97
C HIS A 34 18.43 1.72 -23.82
N PHE A 35 18.72 1.05 -22.69
CA PHE A 35 17.91 1.18 -21.50
C PHE A 35 17.98 2.62 -20.99
N VAL A 36 16.97 3.42 -21.34
CA VAL A 36 16.69 4.72 -20.72
C VAL A 36 15.64 4.43 -19.66
N PRO A 37 15.95 4.57 -18.36
CA PRO A 37 14.97 4.40 -17.31
C PRO A 37 13.79 5.32 -17.60
N LEU A 38 12.58 4.76 -17.64
CA LEU A 38 11.37 5.56 -17.74
C LEU A 38 11.39 6.59 -16.61
N ARG A 39 11.08 7.85 -16.94
CA ARG A 39 10.96 8.87 -15.91
C ARG A 39 9.89 8.43 -14.91
N PRO A 40 10.14 8.61 -13.60
CA PRO A 40 9.14 8.33 -12.57
C PRO A 40 7.82 9.02 -12.94
N ALA A 41 6.71 8.35 -12.65
CA ALA A 41 5.40 8.93 -12.90
C ALA A 41 5.26 10.22 -12.08
N ASN A 42 4.64 11.24 -12.68
CA ASN A 42 4.30 12.46 -11.96
C ASN A 42 3.26 12.14 -10.89
N SER A 43 3.63 12.32 -9.63
CA SER A 43 2.81 12.07 -8.44
C SER A 43 1.62 13.02 -8.33
N CYS A 44 1.71 14.21 -8.95
CA CYS A 44 0.65 15.22 -8.92
C CYS A 44 -0.44 15.01 -9.98
N VAL A 45 -0.29 14.02 -10.86
CA VAL A 45 -1.36 13.64 -11.79
C VAL A 45 -2.23 12.60 -11.11
N ILE A 46 -3.48 12.96 -10.80
CA ILE A 46 -4.47 12.03 -10.26
C ILE A 46 -4.69 10.93 -11.31
N ARG A 47 -4.43 9.69 -10.91
CA ARG A 47 -4.73 8.49 -11.68
C ARG A 47 -5.38 7.53 -10.71
N SER A 48 -6.59 7.09 -11.04
CA SER A 48 -7.19 5.95 -10.37
C SER A 48 -6.26 4.75 -10.60
N ALA A 49 -5.83 4.11 -9.52
CA ALA A 49 -5.07 2.89 -9.63
C ALA A 49 -6.08 1.76 -9.85
N ASP A 50 -6.03 1.12 -11.02
CA ASP A 50 -6.78 -0.11 -11.21
C ASP A 50 -6.15 -1.17 -10.29
N SER A 51 -6.89 -1.58 -9.28
CA SER A 51 -6.42 -2.67 -8.42
C SER A 51 -6.45 -4.00 -9.17
N VAL A 52 -5.41 -4.80 -8.93
CA VAL A 52 -5.36 -6.19 -9.40
C VAL A 52 -6.25 -7.08 -8.54
N ALA A 53 -6.49 -6.69 -7.29
CA ALA A 53 -7.34 -7.40 -6.35
C ALA A 53 -8.81 -6.94 -6.43
N THR A 54 -9.72 -7.84 -6.09
CA THR A 54 -11.16 -7.55 -5.98
C THR A 54 -11.58 -7.41 -4.53
N GLY A 55 -12.65 -6.67 -4.23
CA GLY A 55 -13.15 -6.54 -2.86
C GLY A 55 -12.37 -5.53 -2.04
N ILE A 56 -12.24 -5.75 -0.72
CA ILE A 56 -11.57 -4.81 0.19
C ILE A 56 -10.07 -4.72 -0.04
N ASP A 57 -9.44 -5.83 -0.43
CA ASP A 57 -8.00 -5.82 -0.72
C ASP A 57 -7.70 -4.87 -1.86
N GLY A 58 -8.56 -4.84 -2.89
CA GLY A 58 -8.38 -3.92 -4.00
C GLY A 58 -8.69 -2.47 -3.68
N LEU A 59 -9.70 -2.24 -2.84
CA LEU A 59 -9.96 -0.91 -2.28
C LEU A 59 -8.76 -0.40 -1.46
N THR A 60 -8.16 -1.28 -0.65
CA THR A 60 -7.00 -0.95 0.19
C THR A 60 -5.78 -0.62 -0.67
N GLU A 61 -5.53 -1.40 -1.71
CA GLU A 61 -4.48 -1.11 -2.69
C GLU A 61 -4.70 0.25 -3.34
N GLU A 62 -5.90 0.51 -3.85
CA GLU A 62 -6.22 1.78 -4.50
C GLU A 62 -6.10 2.97 -3.54
N LEU A 63 -6.56 2.82 -2.29
CA LEU A 63 -6.43 3.83 -1.23
C LEU A 63 -4.96 4.14 -0.93
N VAL A 64 -4.14 3.12 -0.70
CA VAL A 64 -2.72 3.28 -0.36
C VAL A 64 -1.95 3.89 -1.53
N VAL A 65 -2.17 3.39 -2.75
CA VAL A 65 -1.48 3.90 -3.95
C VAL A 65 -1.86 5.36 -4.23
N THR A 66 -3.15 5.68 -4.17
CA THR A 66 -3.65 7.05 -4.36
C THR A 66 -3.13 7.98 -3.26
N GLY A 67 -3.13 7.51 -2.01
CA GLY A 67 -2.65 8.28 -0.87
C GLY A 67 -1.15 8.57 -0.92
N LEU A 68 -0.34 7.57 -1.32
CA LEU A 68 1.09 7.76 -1.55
C LEU A 68 1.38 8.73 -2.69
N ASN A 69 0.57 8.71 -3.76
CA ASN A 69 0.71 9.66 -4.86
C ASN A 69 0.43 11.10 -4.40
N ALA A 70 -0.67 11.31 -3.68
CA ALA A 70 -1.02 12.62 -3.14
C ALA A 70 0.02 13.13 -2.14
N ALA A 71 0.52 12.25 -1.25
CA ALA A 71 1.59 12.58 -0.31
C ALA A 71 2.90 12.96 -1.02
N ALA A 72 3.30 12.17 -2.01
CA ALA A 72 4.50 12.44 -2.81
C ALA A 72 4.38 13.76 -3.59
N CYS A 73 3.19 14.08 -4.10
CA CYS A 73 2.93 15.37 -4.74
C CYS A 73 3.11 16.54 -3.78
N GLN A 74 2.57 16.46 -2.55
CA GLN A 74 2.76 17.51 -1.54
C GLN A 74 4.24 17.70 -1.15
N LEU A 75 5.01 16.61 -1.15
CA LEU A 75 6.44 16.63 -0.84
C LEU A 75 7.33 17.00 -2.04
N GLY A 76 6.76 17.17 -3.24
CA GLY A 76 7.52 17.50 -4.46
C GLY A 76 8.44 16.38 -4.93
N VAL A 77 8.16 15.12 -4.56
CA VAL A 77 8.96 13.94 -4.94
C VAL A 77 8.14 12.97 -5.78
N SER A 78 8.80 12.00 -6.43
CA SER A 78 8.08 10.91 -7.08
C SER A 78 7.53 9.93 -6.04
N ARG A 79 6.47 9.20 -6.40
CA ARG A 79 5.89 8.15 -5.56
C ARG A 79 6.91 7.08 -5.21
N GLU A 80 7.77 6.72 -6.16
CA GLU A 80 8.82 5.70 -5.97
C GLU A 80 9.90 6.19 -4.99
N ALA A 81 10.30 7.46 -5.09
CA ALA A 81 11.24 8.06 -4.17
C ALA A 81 10.65 8.14 -2.75
N PHE A 82 9.37 8.52 -2.63
CA PHE A 82 8.69 8.56 -1.34
C PHE A 82 8.53 7.16 -0.74
N ALA A 83 8.08 6.18 -1.53
CA ALA A 83 7.96 4.79 -1.09
C ALA A 83 9.32 4.23 -0.64
N LEU A 84 10.39 4.52 -1.39
CA LEU A 84 11.74 4.12 -0.99
C LEU A 84 12.13 4.77 0.34
N GLN A 85 11.89 6.07 0.52
CA GLN A 85 12.12 6.73 1.80
C GLN A 85 11.36 6.02 2.92
N LEU A 86 10.07 5.69 2.74
CA LEU A 86 9.23 4.96 3.71
C LEU A 86 9.75 3.57 4.08
N THR A 87 10.58 2.94 3.24
CA THR A 87 11.22 1.66 3.55
C THR A 87 12.59 1.80 4.22
N GLN A 88 13.24 2.96 4.10
CA GLN A 88 14.54 3.17 4.70
C GLN A 88 14.43 3.28 6.22
N PRO A 89 15.36 2.65 6.98
CA PRO A 89 15.41 2.80 8.43
C PRO A 89 15.78 4.24 8.80
N GLY A 90 15.06 4.82 9.75
CA GLY A 90 15.30 6.18 10.24
C GLY A 90 14.02 6.88 10.71
N PRO A 91 14.15 7.98 11.46
CA PRO A 91 13.01 8.77 11.92
C PRO A 91 12.28 9.43 10.75
N ARG A 92 10.94 9.44 10.83
CA ARG A 92 10.07 10.13 9.86
C ARG A 92 9.91 11.60 10.24
N THR A 93 10.15 12.49 9.28
CA THR A 93 9.93 13.92 9.49
C THR A 93 8.44 14.21 9.65
N ASP A 94 8.10 15.28 10.37
CA ASP A 94 6.70 15.71 10.51
C ASP A 94 6.08 16.02 9.14
N ALA A 95 6.85 16.60 8.21
CA ALA A 95 6.40 16.84 6.85
C ALA A 95 6.00 15.55 6.14
N GLN A 96 6.78 14.47 6.26
CA GLN A 96 6.45 13.17 5.68
C GLN A 96 5.20 12.55 6.29
N ILE A 97 5.06 12.61 7.62
CA ILE A 97 3.89 12.08 8.32
C ILE A 97 2.62 12.87 7.95
N ASN A 98 2.69 14.19 7.94
CA ASN A 98 1.56 15.05 7.59
C ASN A 98 1.17 14.89 6.12
N ALA A 99 2.15 14.81 5.21
CA ALA A 99 1.87 14.55 3.79
C ALA A 99 1.23 13.17 3.59
N LEU A 100 1.68 12.14 4.30
CA LEU A 100 1.07 10.81 4.24
C LEU A 100 -0.37 10.84 4.76
N ARG A 101 -0.62 11.48 5.91
CA ARG A 101 -1.97 11.62 6.47
C ARG A 101 -2.89 12.35 5.51
N ALA A 102 -2.46 13.52 5.02
CA ALA A 102 -3.23 14.31 4.06
C ALA A 102 -3.46 13.55 2.75
N GLY A 103 -2.46 12.82 2.27
CA GLY A 103 -2.57 11.98 1.08
C GLY A 103 -3.63 10.89 1.24
N LEU A 104 -3.64 10.17 2.36
CA LEU A 104 -4.66 9.17 2.66
C LEU A 104 -6.07 9.78 2.73
N LEU A 105 -6.22 10.97 3.31
CA LEU A 105 -7.51 11.67 3.33
C LEU A 105 -7.98 12.06 1.91
N ILE A 106 -7.08 12.57 1.07
CA ILE A 106 -7.36 12.87 -0.35
C ILE A 106 -7.77 11.59 -1.10
N ALA A 107 -7.15 10.46 -0.79
CA ALA A 107 -7.51 9.18 -1.40
C ALA A 107 -8.93 8.72 -1.01
N VAL A 108 -9.33 8.89 0.25
CA VAL A 108 -10.72 8.64 0.68
C VAL A 108 -11.70 9.52 -0.10
N ASP A 109 -11.38 10.81 -0.26
CA ASP A 109 -12.23 11.74 -1.03
C ASP A 109 -12.34 11.37 -2.50
N THR A 110 -11.23 10.94 -3.10
CA THR A 110 -11.20 10.49 -4.49
C THR A 110 -12.05 9.23 -4.67
N LEU A 111 -11.89 8.23 -3.80
CA LEU A 111 -12.68 7.01 -3.83
C LEU A 111 -14.18 7.26 -3.58
N LYS A 112 -14.51 8.24 -2.73
CA LYS A 112 -15.88 8.68 -2.51
C LYS A 112 -16.46 9.32 -3.77
N ALA A 113 -15.72 10.24 -4.40
CA ALA A 113 -16.12 10.92 -5.62
C ALA A 113 -16.32 9.94 -6.78
N ASP A 114 -15.48 8.92 -6.87
CA ASP A 114 -15.56 7.85 -7.87
C ASP A 114 -16.66 6.81 -7.57
N GLY A 115 -17.37 6.93 -6.44
CA GLY A 115 -18.42 5.99 -6.02
C GLY A 115 -17.88 4.59 -5.67
N LYS A 116 -16.58 4.48 -5.39
CA LYS A 116 -15.87 3.22 -5.15
C LYS A 116 -15.88 2.79 -3.68
N LEU A 117 -16.27 3.67 -2.75
CA LEU A 117 -16.40 3.31 -1.34
C LEU A 117 -17.56 2.31 -1.15
N PRO A 118 -17.30 1.08 -0.67
CA PRO A 118 -18.36 0.15 -0.34
C PRO A 118 -19.11 0.63 0.90
N LYS A 119 -20.32 0.11 1.09
CA LYS A 119 -21.11 0.37 2.29
C LYS A 119 -20.35 -0.07 3.56
N ALA A 120 -20.54 0.67 4.65
CA ALA A 120 -19.83 0.44 5.91
C ALA A 120 -20.13 -0.95 6.48
N SER A 121 -21.35 -1.44 6.30
CA SER A 121 -21.77 -2.81 6.64
C SER A 121 -20.96 -3.88 5.91
N LYS A 122 -20.67 -3.69 4.62
CA LYS A 122 -19.88 -4.62 3.82
C LYS A 122 -18.42 -4.64 4.28
N LEU A 123 -17.84 -3.45 4.53
CA LEU A 123 -16.51 -3.31 5.13
C LEU A 123 -16.42 -4.00 6.49
N ALA A 124 -17.38 -3.73 7.37
CA ALA A 124 -17.42 -4.32 8.70
C ALA A 124 -17.47 -5.85 8.63
N ARG A 125 -18.37 -6.42 7.80
CA ARG A 125 -18.52 -7.88 7.66
C ARG A 125 -17.23 -8.57 7.22
N GLU A 126 -16.58 -8.03 6.20
CA GLU A 126 -15.38 -8.64 5.61
C GLU A 126 -14.16 -8.44 6.54
N VAL A 127 -14.06 -7.31 7.25
CA VAL A 127 -13.07 -7.12 8.33
C VAL A 127 -13.30 -8.12 9.48
N ILE A 128 -14.54 -8.36 9.90
CA ILE A 128 -14.89 -9.35 10.93
C ILE A 128 -14.51 -10.77 10.48
N ASP A 129 -14.70 -11.08 9.21
CA ASP A 129 -14.35 -12.38 8.64
C ASP A 129 -12.84 -12.61 8.63
N LEU A 130 -12.05 -11.59 8.25
CA LEU A 130 -10.58 -11.60 8.27
C LEU A 130 -9.99 -11.55 9.68
N SER A 131 -10.74 -11.05 10.66
CA SER A 131 -10.31 -10.94 12.05
C SER A 131 -10.21 -12.32 12.72
N ASN A 132 -9.18 -12.53 13.55
CA ASN A 132 -8.99 -13.77 14.31
C ASN A 132 -9.84 -13.82 15.59
N LEU A 133 -11.09 -13.31 15.53
CA LEU A 133 -12.01 -13.26 16.66
C LEU A 133 -12.59 -14.65 16.96
N SER A 134 -12.78 -14.95 18.25
CA SER A 134 -13.46 -16.18 18.68
C SER A 134 -14.89 -16.25 18.11
N GLY A 135 -15.34 -17.46 17.75
CA GLY A 135 -16.59 -17.66 16.98
C GLY A 135 -17.84 -17.01 17.58
N PHE A 136 -17.92 -16.92 18.91
CA PHE A 136 -19.01 -16.24 19.60
C PHE A 136 -19.05 -14.72 19.33
N ARG A 137 -17.90 -14.04 19.25
CA ARG A 137 -17.83 -12.60 18.93
C ARG A 137 -18.11 -12.32 17.46
N LYS A 138 -17.67 -13.20 16.56
CA LYS A 138 -18.06 -13.13 15.14
C LYS A 138 -19.57 -13.26 14.97
N ALA A 139 -20.21 -14.17 15.72
CA ALA A 139 -21.66 -14.35 15.68
C ALA A 139 -22.42 -13.12 16.23
N ALA A 140 -21.95 -12.54 17.34
CA ALA A 140 -22.54 -11.34 17.91
C ALA A 140 -22.42 -10.11 16.97
N LEU A 141 -21.26 -9.92 16.33
CA LEU A 141 -21.06 -8.83 15.38
C LEU A 141 -21.85 -9.03 14.07
N ARG A 142 -22.04 -10.28 13.62
CA ARG A 142 -22.93 -10.58 12.47
C ARG A 142 -24.42 -10.40 12.76
N ALA A 143 -24.81 -10.36 14.03
CA ALA A 143 -26.20 -10.16 14.42
C ALA A 143 -26.65 -8.69 14.28
N VAL A 144 -25.72 -7.76 14.08
CA VAL A 144 -26.04 -6.35 13.85
C VAL A 144 -26.57 -6.16 12.42
N PRO A 145 -27.79 -5.60 12.23
CA PRO A 145 -28.33 -5.40 10.89
C PRO A 145 -27.54 -4.38 10.07
N ASP A 146 -27.26 -4.69 8.80
CA ASP A 146 -26.54 -3.78 7.89
C ASP A 146 -27.20 -2.42 7.77
N ALA A 147 -28.54 -2.38 7.79
CA ALA A 147 -29.31 -1.14 7.67
C ALA A 147 -29.12 -0.20 8.87
N LEU A 148 -28.73 -0.72 10.04
CA LEU A 148 -28.34 0.09 11.20
C LEU A 148 -26.91 0.59 11.04
N ILE A 149 -25.98 -0.27 10.61
CA ILE A 149 -24.57 0.11 10.39
C ILE A 149 -24.45 1.19 9.30
N ASP A 150 -25.13 1.00 8.17
CA ASP A 150 -25.06 1.92 7.02
C ASP A 150 -25.81 3.24 7.26
N LYS A 151 -26.74 3.28 8.21
CA LYS A 151 -27.49 4.49 8.57
C LYS A 151 -26.75 5.33 9.61
N THR A 152 -25.96 4.68 10.47
CA THR A 152 -25.26 5.29 11.61
C THR A 152 -23.79 5.59 11.31
N LEU A 153 -23.14 4.83 10.42
CA LEU A 153 -21.74 5.04 10.05
C LEU A 153 -21.59 5.14 8.53
N THR A 154 -21.15 6.30 8.05
CA THR A 154 -20.67 6.41 6.69
C THR A 154 -19.24 5.83 6.61
N THR A 155 -18.95 5.15 5.52
CA THR A 155 -17.61 4.58 5.27
C THR A 155 -16.53 5.66 5.30
N ASP A 156 -16.81 6.85 4.78
CA ASP A 156 -15.84 7.94 4.73
C ASP A 156 -15.54 8.54 6.11
N ASP A 157 -16.53 8.64 7.00
CA ASP A 157 -16.29 9.13 8.37
C ASP A 157 -15.38 8.16 9.15
N VAL A 158 -15.62 6.85 9.05
CA VAL A 158 -14.79 5.83 9.70
C VAL A 158 -13.36 5.88 9.18
N LEU A 159 -13.18 5.96 7.86
CA LEU A 159 -11.85 6.01 7.24
C LEU A 159 -11.11 7.29 7.64
N ARG A 160 -11.77 8.45 7.57
CA ARG A 160 -11.19 9.74 7.96
C ARG A 160 -10.76 9.76 9.42
N HIS A 161 -11.63 9.28 10.30
CA HIS A 161 -11.33 9.25 11.73
C HIS A 161 -10.19 8.28 12.04
N THR A 162 -10.23 7.07 11.45
CA THR A 162 -9.14 6.11 11.58
C THR A 162 -7.82 6.70 11.10
N ILE A 163 -7.79 7.36 9.94
CA ILE A 163 -6.59 8.01 9.40
C ILE A 163 -6.08 9.11 10.33
N ASN A 164 -6.96 9.89 10.97
CA ASN A 164 -6.56 10.97 11.89
C ASN A 164 -6.01 10.44 13.22
N ASP A 165 -6.57 9.35 13.73
CA ASP A 165 -6.16 8.74 14.99
C ASP A 165 -4.96 7.79 14.89
N LEU A 166 -4.63 7.34 13.67
CA LEU A 166 -3.50 6.47 13.45
C LEU A 166 -2.18 7.22 13.75
N ASP A 167 -1.38 6.67 14.66
CA ASP A 167 0.01 7.08 14.85
C ASP A 167 0.85 6.52 13.69
N LEU A 168 0.84 7.25 12.58
CA LEU A 168 1.61 6.91 11.38
C LEU A 168 3.12 6.81 11.67
N ARG A 169 3.63 7.54 12.67
CA ARG A 169 5.05 7.48 13.02
C ARG A 169 5.37 6.15 13.71
N ALA A 170 4.57 5.75 14.68
CA ALA A 170 4.70 4.45 15.32
C ALA A 170 4.48 3.30 14.32
N LEU A 171 3.50 3.45 13.42
CA LEU A 171 3.18 2.43 12.42
C LEU A 171 4.31 2.23 11.41
N LEU A 172 4.85 3.33 10.87
CA LEU A 172 5.99 3.28 9.95
C LEU A 172 7.29 2.82 10.64
N GLY A 173 7.42 3.04 11.95
CA GLY A 173 8.53 2.53 12.75
C GLY A 173 8.49 1.01 12.95
N ASN A 174 7.32 0.39 12.82
CA ASN A 174 7.07 -1.02 13.12
C ASN A 174 6.67 -1.87 11.90
N LEU A 175 6.95 -1.41 10.67
CA LEU A 175 6.61 -2.14 9.45
C LEU A 175 7.20 -3.57 9.39
N GLY A 176 8.28 -3.83 10.11
CA GLY A 176 8.90 -5.15 10.21
C GLY A 176 8.21 -6.12 11.17
N ASN A 177 7.29 -5.65 12.05
CA ASN A 177 6.60 -6.48 13.03
C ASN A 177 5.08 -6.48 12.79
N ARG A 178 4.60 -7.52 12.10
CA ARG A 178 3.16 -7.70 11.80
C ARG A 178 2.28 -7.70 13.06
N HIS A 179 2.79 -8.16 14.20
CA HIS A 179 1.99 -8.24 15.41
C HIS A 179 1.69 -6.85 15.99
N ASP A 180 2.72 -6.01 16.08
CA ASP A 180 2.62 -4.64 16.60
C ASP A 180 1.81 -3.74 15.65
N LEU A 181 1.98 -3.95 14.34
CA LEU A 181 1.20 -3.28 13.30
C LEU A 181 -0.31 -3.54 13.48
N ASN A 182 -0.67 -4.82 13.60
CA ASN A 182 -2.07 -5.22 13.77
C ASN A 182 -2.64 -4.68 15.09
N ALA A 183 -1.87 -4.67 16.17
CA ALA A 183 -2.31 -4.13 17.46
C ALA A 183 -2.63 -2.62 17.35
N GLN A 184 -1.76 -1.83 16.71
CA GLN A 184 -1.96 -0.39 16.54
C GLN A 184 -3.14 -0.06 15.63
N VAL A 185 -3.26 -0.74 14.49
CA VAL A 185 -4.38 -0.54 13.56
C VAL A 185 -5.71 -0.90 14.23
N ASN A 186 -5.78 -2.04 14.94
CA ASN A 186 -7.00 -2.45 15.62
C ASN A 186 -7.41 -1.47 16.72
N ALA A 187 -6.44 -0.92 17.48
CA ALA A 187 -6.72 0.07 18.51
C ALA A 187 -7.29 1.37 17.91
N ALA A 188 -6.69 1.87 16.81
CA ALA A 188 -7.16 3.07 16.13
C ALA A 188 -8.56 2.88 15.53
N VAL A 189 -8.82 1.75 14.87
CA VAL A 189 -10.15 1.42 14.32
C VAL A 189 -11.20 1.34 15.42
N MET A 190 -10.89 0.67 16.54
CA MET A 190 -11.83 0.56 17.67
C MET A 190 -12.17 1.93 18.27
N LYS A 191 -11.16 2.79 18.44
CA LYS A 191 -11.35 4.17 18.92
C LYS A 191 -12.22 4.97 17.96
N ALA A 192 -11.95 4.88 16.66
CA ALA A 192 -12.72 5.56 15.63
C ALA A 192 -14.21 5.16 15.61
N VAL A 193 -14.48 3.87 15.77
CA VAL A 193 -15.86 3.36 15.86
C VAL A 193 -16.55 3.89 17.12
N LEU A 194 -15.88 3.88 18.27
CA LEU A 194 -16.44 4.38 19.53
C LEU A 194 -16.74 5.88 19.48
N GLU A 195 -15.83 6.70 18.94
CA GLU A 195 -16.05 8.15 18.81
C GLU A 195 -17.14 8.48 17.77
N SER A 196 -17.18 7.77 16.65
CA SER A 196 -18.25 7.94 15.65
C SER A 196 -19.63 7.59 16.23
N LEU A 197 -19.73 6.53 17.04
CA LEU A 197 -20.97 6.19 17.74
C LEU A 197 -21.32 7.23 18.81
N GLY A 198 -20.32 7.73 19.55
CA GLY A 198 -20.51 8.75 20.58
C GLY A 198 -21.00 10.08 20.03
N ASN A 199 -20.50 10.52 18.88
CA ASN A 199 -20.91 11.77 18.23
C ASN A 199 -22.35 11.70 17.67
N ASP A 200 -22.78 10.54 17.18
CA ASP A 200 -24.16 10.35 16.69
C ASP A 200 -25.18 10.32 17.85
N LEU A 201 -24.79 9.73 18.99
CA LEU A 201 -25.58 9.71 20.24
C LEU A 201 -25.73 11.09 20.91
N HIS A 202 -24.84 12.05 20.63
CA HIS A 202 -24.95 13.44 21.13
C HIS A 202 -25.73 14.37 20.20
N CYS A 203 -26.11 13.93 19.00
CA CYS A 203 -26.94 14.71 18.08
C CYS A 203 -28.46 14.49 18.26
N CYS A 204 -28.89 13.74 19.29
CA CYS A 204 -30.29 13.58 19.69
C CYS A 204 -30.54 14.12 21.11
#